data_AF-A0A7K3YG93-F1
#
_entry.id   AF-A0A7K3YG93-F1
#
_cell.length_a   1.000
_cell.length_b   1.000
_cell.length_c   1.000
_cell.angle_alpha   90.00
_cell.angle_beta   90.00
_cell.angle_gamma   90.00
#
_symmetry.space_group_name_H-M   'P 1'
#
loop_
_entity.id
_entity.type
_entity.pdbx_description
1 polymer ?
#
loop_
_entity_poly.entity_id
_entity_poly.type
_entity_poly.pdbx_seq_one_letter_code
_entity_poly.pdbx_strand_id
1 'polypeptide(L)'
;AYRNYTAYINRQPSRMTTIFSVTGLQGPCREASVSGCGEINPLENDPFGLAIGAGTPVLLNGSAGLVTGEGTRSTPERPNLTVIGDIAGMQPRYMGGFRTSAGPECITSLSVAIPILDDRQVAGLRVLDEEILLPVADINTRTVLGEATYADVWQQPDREVTYHPEWCEECSACAVAAICPTGAFSRETGIDRDRCLACTACLTACPNNAFSAGEGSLRVRGRRVPITLRQSGRTLAEDLCRDLKERVLDGRFTLTGGGEW
;
A
#
# COMPACT_ATOMS: atom_id res chain seq x y z
N ALA A 1 8.55 -1.26 -7.04
CA ALA A 1 7.47 -2.06 -6.41
C ALA A 1 8.07 -3.29 -5.76
N TYR A 2 7.57 -3.71 -4.60
CA TYR A 2 7.92 -4.98 -3.95
C TYR A 2 6.78 -5.97 -4.12
N ARG A 3 7.08 -7.24 -4.38
CA ARG A 3 6.07 -8.29 -4.52
C ARG A 3 5.31 -8.53 -3.22
N ASN A 4 6.06 -8.78 -2.15
CA ASN A 4 5.52 -9.13 -0.85
C ASN A 4 6.24 -8.33 0.25
N TYR A 5 5.46 -7.66 1.10
CA TYR A 5 5.94 -6.99 2.30
C TYR A 5 5.78 -7.88 3.53
N THR A 6 6.33 -7.43 4.66
CA THR A 6 6.18 -8.10 5.96
C THR A 6 5.25 -7.26 6.82
N ALA A 7 4.22 -7.88 7.40
CA ALA A 7 3.44 -7.26 8.45
C ALA A 7 4.25 -7.18 9.73
N TYR A 8 4.20 -6.03 10.41
CA TYR A 8 4.95 -5.81 11.64
C TYR A 8 4.05 -5.67 12.85
N ILE A 9 4.43 -6.37 13.92
CA ILE A 9 3.91 -6.19 15.26
C ILE A 9 5.06 -5.85 16.21
N ASN A 10 4.76 -5.34 17.40
CA ASN A 10 5.76 -5.11 18.44
C ASN A 10 5.53 -6.06 19.62
N ARG A 11 6.47 -6.97 19.90
CA ARG A 11 6.38 -7.89 21.05
C ARG A 11 6.80 -7.30 22.39
N GLN A 12 7.49 -6.16 22.39
CA GLN A 12 7.94 -5.50 23.62
C GLN A 12 6.78 -4.75 24.28
N PRO A 13 6.77 -4.57 25.61
CA PRO A 13 5.73 -3.81 26.30
C PRO A 13 5.81 -2.30 26.07
N SER A 14 6.84 -1.81 25.38
CA SER A 14 7.05 -0.40 25.02
C SER A 14 6.45 -0.06 23.65
N ARG A 15 6.34 1.24 23.36
CA ARG A 15 6.08 1.73 22.00
C ARG A 15 7.40 1.82 21.23
N MET A 16 7.42 1.32 19.99
CA MET A 16 8.60 1.34 19.13
C MET A 16 8.48 2.43 18.06
N THR A 17 9.44 3.35 18.03
CA THR A 17 9.57 4.32 16.93
C THR A 17 10.02 3.60 15.66
N THR A 18 9.28 3.78 14.57
CA THR A 18 9.53 3.07 13.30
C THR A 18 8.89 3.77 12.10
N ILE A 19 9.45 3.53 10.92
CA ILE A 19 8.85 3.94 9.64
C ILE A 19 7.55 3.20 9.33
N PHE A 20 7.25 2.11 10.05
CA PHE A 20 6.04 1.32 9.88
C PHE A 20 4.87 1.75 10.78
N SER A 21 4.93 2.94 11.39
CA SER A 21 3.85 3.45 12.23
C SER A 21 3.81 4.98 12.19
N VAL A 22 2.63 5.58 12.33
CA VAL A 22 2.46 7.04 12.39
C VAL A 22 2.92 7.59 13.74
N THR A 23 2.49 6.98 14.84
CA THR A 23 2.80 7.44 16.21
C THR A 23 3.73 6.50 16.97
N GLY A 24 4.16 5.40 16.34
CA GLY A 24 5.03 4.37 16.90
C GLY A 24 4.23 3.09 17.19
N LEU A 25 4.83 1.91 16.97
CA LEU A 25 4.12 0.64 17.03
C LEU A 25 3.97 0.16 18.49
N GLN A 26 2.74 0.08 18.99
CA GLN A 26 2.42 -0.26 20.37
C GLN A 26 2.47 -1.78 20.61
N GLY A 27 3.17 -2.18 21.66
CA GLY A 27 3.18 -3.57 22.12
C GLY A 27 2.57 -3.77 23.51
N PRO A 28 2.55 -5.02 24.01
CA PRO A 28 2.93 -6.23 23.28
C PRO A 28 1.77 -6.72 22.39
N CYS A 29 2.01 -6.84 21.08
CA CYS A 29 1.07 -7.30 20.05
C CYS A 29 -0.30 -6.60 20.11
N ARG A 30 -0.33 -5.28 20.33
CA ARG A 30 -1.57 -4.50 20.43
C ARG A 30 -2.11 -4.08 19.07
N GLU A 31 -1.22 -3.94 18.11
CA GLU A 31 -1.53 -3.47 16.77
C GLU A 31 -0.55 -4.06 15.75
N ALA A 32 -0.99 -4.08 14.50
CA ALA A 32 -0.21 -4.48 13.34
C ALA A 32 -0.19 -3.36 12.30
N SER A 33 0.93 -3.27 11.58
CA SER A 33 1.09 -2.43 10.40
C SER A 33 1.43 -3.28 9.19
N VAL A 34 0.85 -2.95 8.04
CA VAL A 34 0.98 -3.69 6.79
C VAL A 34 1.22 -2.75 5.61
N SER A 35 1.84 -3.29 4.56
CA SER A 35 2.06 -2.60 3.29
C SER A 35 1.79 -3.56 2.14
N GLY A 36 1.47 -3.02 0.97
CA GLY A 36 1.22 -3.76 -0.26
C GLY A 36 -0.25 -3.76 -0.66
N CYS A 37 -0.48 -3.93 -1.97
CA CYS A 37 -1.81 -3.86 -2.56
C CYS A 37 -2.38 -5.24 -2.88
N GLY A 38 -1.85 -6.35 -2.35
CA GLY A 38 -2.42 -7.69 -2.55
C GLY A 38 -2.46 -8.13 -4.03
N GLU A 39 -3.56 -8.75 -4.45
CA GLU A 39 -3.77 -9.39 -5.75
C GLU A 39 -3.61 -8.49 -6.98
N ILE A 40 -3.57 -7.16 -6.85
CA ILE A 40 -3.28 -6.25 -7.97
C ILE A 40 -1.80 -5.89 -8.07
N ASN A 41 -0.94 -6.43 -7.22
CA ASN A 41 0.50 -6.19 -7.30
C ASN A 41 1.03 -6.75 -8.63
N PRO A 42 1.75 -5.95 -9.44
CA PRO A 42 2.23 -6.40 -10.74
C PRO A 42 3.16 -7.62 -10.65
N LEU A 43 3.94 -7.75 -9.57
CA LEU A 43 4.84 -8.90 -9.39
C LEU A 43 4.13 -10.15 -8.87
N GLU A 44 2.97 -10.02 -8.22
CA GLU A 44 2.13 -11.18 -7.91
C GLU A 44 1.40 -11.68 -9.15
N ASN A 45 1.14 -10.79 -10.11
CA ASN A 45 0.53 -11.09 -11.40
C ASN A 45 1.53 -11.56 -12.49
N ASP A 46 2.84 -11.52 -12.22
CA ASP A 46 3.87 -12.10 -13.07
C ASP A 46 4.81 -13.02 -12.27
N PRO A 47 4.28 -14.09 -11.65
CA PRO A 47 5.05 -14.93 -10.74
C PRO A 47 6.19 -15.70 -11.43
N PHE A 48 6.12 -15.85 -12.75
CA PHE A 48 7.09 -16.55 -13.58
C PHE A 48 8.10 -15.60 -14.26
N GLY A 49 7.97 -14.28 -14.08
CA GLY A 49 8.86 -13.28 -14.69
C GLY A 49 8.82 -13.28 -16.22
N LEU A 50 7.63 -13.48 -16.81
CA LEU A 50 7.45 -13.59 -18.25
C LEU A 50 7.22 -12.24 -18.93
N ALA A 51 6.77 -11.23 -18.17
CA ALA A 51 6.37 -9.93 -18.70
C ALA A 51 7.23 -8.78 -18.16
N ILE A 52 7.60 -8.83 -16.89
CA ILE A 52 8.21 -7.70 -16.19
C ILE A 52 9.72 -7.91 -16.05
N GLY A 53 10.48 -7.15 -16.82
CA GLY A 53 11.94 -7.08 -16.76
C GLY A 53 12.49 -5.71 -17.11
N ALA A 54 13.82 -5.57 -17.17
CA ALA A 54 14.44 -4.34 -17.64
C ALA A 54 13.94 -3.97 -19.04
N GLY A 55 13.58 -2.69 -19.23
CA GLY A 55 12.96 -2.21 -20.48
C GLY A 55 11.44 -2.30 -20.52
N THR A 56 10.79 -2.83 -19.48
CA THR A 56 9.32 -2.88 -19.43
C THR A 56 8.76 -1.47 -19.21
N PRO A 57 7.89 -0.96 -20.10
CA PRO A 57 7.19 0.31 -19.90
C PRO A 57 6.22 0.21 -18.72
N VAL A 58 6.13 1.28 -17.94
CA VAL A 58 5.27 1.36 -16.74
C VAL A 58 4.67 2.75 -16.59
N LEU A 59 3.63 2.89 -15.76
CA LEU A 59 3.37 4.18 -15.13
C LEU A 59 3.98 4.19 -13.74
N LEU A 60 4.87 5.15 -13.51
CA LEU A 60 5.41 5.49 -12.19
C LEU A 60 4.71 6.75 -11.71
N ASN A 61 3.89 6.63 -10.67
CA ASN A 61 3.08 7.73 -10.14
C ASN A 61 2.21 8.44 -11.21
N GLY A 62 1.69 7.69 -12.17
CA GLY A 62 0.90 8.22 -13.31
C GLY A 62 1.72 8.83 -14.46
N SER A 63 3.04 8.94 -14.33
CA SER A 63 3.94 9.35 -15.41
C SER A 63 4.50 8.15 -16.15
N ALA A 64 4.87 8.32 -17.42
CA ALA A 64 5.57 7.28 -18.17
C ALA A 64 6.93 6.97 -17.52
N GLY A 65 7.26 5.70 -17.43
CA GLY A 65 8.52 5.23 -16.88
C GLY A 65 8.94 3.88 -17.46
N LEU A 66 10.07 3.39 -16.96
CA LEU A 66 10.71 2.16 -17.41
C LEU A 66 11.28 1.40 -16.22
N VAL A 67 11.09 0.08 -16.19
CA VAL A 67 11.86 -0.79 -15.29
C VAL A 67 13.32 -0.79 -15.75
N THR A 68 14.26 -0.50 -14.86
CA THR A 68 15.70 -0.51 -15.18
C THR A 68 16.40 -1.78 -14.69
N GLY A 69 15.74 -2.56 -13.83
CA GLY A 69 16.25 -3.82 -13.30
C GLY A 69 15.67 -4.13 -11.92
N GLU A 70 16.39 -4.96 -11.18
CA GLU A 70 16.03 -5.33 -9.82
C GLU A 70 16.29 -4.20 -8.81
N GLY A 71 15.51 -4.16 -7.74
CA GLY A 71 15.73 -3.25 -6.61
C GLY A 71 16.80 -3.77 -5.63
N THR A 72 17.27 -2.87 -4.76
CA THR A 72 18.44 -3.09 -3.89
C THR A 72 18.29 -4.23 -2.87
N ARG A 73 17.06 -4.66 -2.59
CA ARG A 73 16.76 -5.76 -1.66
C ARG A 73 16.09 -6.94 -2.36
N SER A 74 16.20 -7.01 -3.68
CA SER A 74 15.60 -8.09 -4.48
C SER A 74 16.27 -9.42 -4.15
N THR A 75 15.45 -10.44 -3.95
CA THR A 75 15.85 -11.86 -3.93
C THR A 75 14.86 -12.65 -4.78
N PRO A 76 15.18 -13.87 -5.21
CA PRO A 76 14.24 -14.72 -5.95
C PRO A 76 12.89 -14.90 -5.23
N GLU A 77 12.90 -14.97 -3.90
CA GLU A 77 11.71 -15.15 -3.07
C GLU A 77 10.96 -13.83 -2.78
N ARG A 78 11.64 -12.69 -2.90
CA ARG A 78 11.12 -11.35 -2.60
C ARG A 78 11.52 -10.34 -3.68
N PRO A 79 11.10 -10.56 -4.94
CA PRO A 79 11.51 -9.70 -6.03
C PRO A 79 10.98 -8.29 -5.83
N ASN A 80 11.78 -7.32 -6.23
CA ASN A 80 11.39 -5.92 -6.31
C ASN A 80 12.09 -5.23 -7.47
N LEU A 81 11.48 -4.15 -7.95
CA LEU A 81 11.87 -3.45 -9.17
C LEU A 81 12.53 -2.10 -8.85
N THR A 82 13.58 -1.78 -9.61
CA THR A 82 14.05 -0.41 -9.83
C THR A 82 13.36 0.15 -11.07
N VAL A 83 12.84 1.38 -10.96
CA VAL A 83 12.08 2.05 -12.02
C VAL A 83 12.56 3.49 -12.11
N ILE A 84 12.66 4.00 -13.34
CA ILE A 84 12.92 5.40 -13.64
C ILE A 84 11.72 6.00 -14.39
N GLY A 85 11.44 7.29 -14.18
CA GLY A 85 10.40 8.01 -14.89
C GLY A 85 10.55 9.52 -14.70
N ASP A 86 9.92 10.30 -15.57
CA ASP A 86 9.95 11.76 -15.49
C ASP A 86 8.99 12.25 -14.39
N ILE A 87 9.54 12.99 -13.44
CA ILE A 87 8.79 13.58 -12.33
C ILE A 87 7.82 14.67 -12.79
N ALA A 88 8.10 15.36 -13.90
CA ALA A 88 7.26 16.44 -14.39
C ALA A 88 5.86 15.97 -14.82
N GLY A 89 5.74 14.71 -15.27
CA GLY A 89 4.47 14.08 -15.64
C GLY A 89 3.77 13.33 -14.51
N MET A 90 4.32 13.33 -13.29
CA MET A 90 3.74 12.57 -12.17
C MET A 90 2.51 13.29 -11.60
N GLN A 91 1.52 12.52 -11.17
CA GLN A 91 0.33 13.03 -10.53
C GLN A 91 0.48 12.95 -9.00
N PRO A 92 0.30 14.04 -8.25
CA PRO A 92 0.47 14.05 -6.79
C PRO A 92 -0.38 13.02 -6.04
N ARG A 93 -1.58 12.68 -6.54
CA ARG A 93 -2.44 11.64 -5.94
C ARG A 93 -1.82 10.24 -5.89
N TYR A 94 -0.82 10.00 -6.74
CA TYR A 94 -0.12 8.72 -6.88
C TYR A 94 1.29 8.74 -6.25
N MET A 95 1.74 9.89 -5.77
CA MET A 95 3.03 10.10 -5.10
C MET A 95 2.85 10.93 -3.83
N GLY A 96 2.79 10.26 -2.68
CA GLY A 96 2.43 10.89 -1.42
C GLY A 96 3.57 10.92 -0.41
N GLY A 97 3.78 12.07 0.23
CA GLY A 97 4.53 12.12 1.48
C GLY A 97 3.73 11.46 2.60
N PHE A 98 4.39 10.65 3.42
CA PHE A 98 3.79 9.92 4.53
C PHE A 98 4.61 10.13 5.81
N ARG A 99 4.03 10.83 6.79
CA ARG A 99 4.69 11.07 8.07
C ARG A 99 4.61 9.83 8.95
N THR A 100 5.78 9.32 9.34
CA THR A 100 5.92 8.20 10.29
C THR A 100 6.49 8.70 11.61
N SER A 101 6.47 7.84 12.63
CA SER A 101 7.09 8.13 13.92
C SER A 101 8.62 8.26 13.84
N ALA A 102 9.24 7.69 12.81
CA ALA A 102 10.69 7.74 12.58
C ALA A 102 11.12 8.78 11.53
N GLY A 103 10.19 9.56 10.98
CA GLY A 103 10.48 10.57 9.95
C GLY A 103 9.55 10.48 8.74
N PRO A 104 9.77 11.33 7.71
CA PRO A 104 9.00 11.28 6.48
C PRO A 104 9.39 10.06 5.63
N GLU A 105 8.39 9.50 4.95
CA GLU A 105 8.54 8.48 3.92
C GLU A 105 7.82 8.91 2.64
N CYS A 106 8.19 8.30 1.52
CA CYS A 106 7.54 8.53 0.23
C CYS A 106 6.80 7.27 -0.21
N ILE A 107 5.49 7.39 -0.45
CA ILE A 107 4.67 6.34 -1.04
C ILE A 107 4.61 6.60 -2.54
N THR A 108 5.07 5.60 -3.29
CA THR A 108 5.05 5.59 -4.75
C THR A 108 4.15 4.47 -5.24
N SER A 109 3.62 4.65 -6.43
CA SER A 109 2.74 3.70 -7.10
C SER A 109 3.30 3.34 -8.47
N LEU A 110 3.03 2.11 -8.88
CA LEU A 110 3.54 1.53 -10.11
C LEU A 110 2.44 0.68 -10.74
N SER A 111 2.14 0.90 -12.01
CA SER A 111 1.29 0.01 -12.81
C SER A 111 2.05 -0.49 -14.02
N VAL A 112 1.85 -1.76 -14.35
CA VAL A 112 2.48 -2.43 -15.48
C VAL A 112 1.40 -3.11 -16.31
N ALA A 113 1.49 -2.99 -17.63
CA ALA A 113 0.59 -3.71 -18.52
C ALA A 113 1.20 -5.08 -18.81
N ILE A 114 0.51 -6.14 -18.39
CA ILE A 114 0.96 -7.53 -18.58
C ILE A 114 0.33 -8.05 -19.88
N PRO A 115 1.12 -8.27 -20.95
CA PRO A 115 0.58 -8.80 -22.21
C PRO A 115 0.22 -10.29 -22.05
N ILE A 116 -0.94 -10.67 -22.58
CA ILE A 116 -1.40 -12.07 -22.57
C ILE A 116 -1.08 -12.68 -23.92
N LEU A 117 -0.03 -13.51 -23.94
CA LEU A 117 0.48 -14.14 -25.16
C LEU A 117 0.16 -15.64 -25.19
N ASP A 118 0.08 -16.28 -24.03
CA ASP A 118 -0.29 -17.68 -23.87
C ASP A 118 -0.88 -17.97 -22.46
N ASP A 119 -1.22 -19.24 -22.22
CA ASP A 119 -1.87 -19.68 -20.99
C ASP A 119 -1.03 -19.48 -19.72
N ARG A 120 0.30 -19.30 -19.83
CA ARG A 120 1.17 -19.08 -18.67
C ARG A 120 0.92 -17.72 -18.03
N GLN A 121 0.67 -16.67 -18.83
CA GLN A 121 0.29 -15.37 -18.28
C GLN A 121 -1.11 -15.42 -17.68
N VAL A 122 -2.05 -16.12 -18.32
CA VAL A 122 -3.39 -16.33 -17.74
C VAL A 122 -3.30 -17.03 -16.39
N ALA A 123 -2.43 -18.04 -16.25
CA ALA A 123 -2.21 -18.70 -14.96
C ALA A 123 -1.65 -17.76 -13.88
N GLY A 124 -0.75 -16.84 -14.25
CA GLY A 124 -0.18 -15.85 -13.33
C GLY A 124 -1.17 -14.78 -12.86
N LEU A 125 -2.13 -14.38 -13.71
CA LEU A 125 -3.13 -13.36 -13.40
C LEU A 125 -4.29 -13.84 -12.50
N ARG A 126 -4.31 -15.11 -12.11
CA ARG A 126 -5.43 -15.70 -11.35
C ARG A 126 -5.25 -15.66 -9.83
N VAL A 127 -4.17 -15.05 -9.35
CA VAL A 127 -3.88 -14.94 -7.92
C VAL A 127 -4.93 -14.09 -7.20
N LEU A 128 -5.40 -14.57 -6.06
CA LEU A 128 -6.31 -13.85 -5.17
C LEU A 128 -5.64 -13.45 -3.86
N ASP A 129 -6.22 -12.46 -3.17
CA ASP A 129 -5.70 -11.95 -1.89
C ASP A 129 -5.50 -13.06 -0.83
N GLU A 130 -6.33 -14.11 -0.80
CA GLU A 130 -6.19 -15.26 0.10
C GLU A 130 -5.01 -16.20 -0.23
N GLU A 131 -4.48 -16.12 -1.44
CA GLU A 131 -3.34 -16.94 -1.90
C GLU A 131 -1.99 -16.23 -1.66
N ILE A 132 -2.02 -14.92 -1.36
CA ILE A 132 -0.80 -14.12 -1.18
C ILE A 132 -0.44 -14.07 0.30
N LEU A 133 0.62 -14.80 0.64
CA LEU A 133 1.14 -14.88 2.00
C LEU A 133 1.73 -13.55 2.46
N LEU A 134 1.40 -13.18 3.69
CA LEU A 134 1.86 -11.99 4.38
C LEU A 134 2.57 -12.42 5.67
N PRO A 135 3.91 -12.53 5.68
CA PRO A 135 4.66 -12.88 6.87
C PRO A 135 4.43 -11.85 7.99
N VAL A 136 4.19 -12.31 9.21
CA VAL A 136 4.04 -11.45 10.39
C VAL A 136 5.29 -11.55 11.25
N ALA A 137 6.02 -10.45 11.42
CA ALA A 137 7.28 -10.42 12.15
C ALA A 137 7.29 -9.44 13.33
N ASP A 138 8.10 -9.73 14.34
CA ASP A 138 8.43 -8.73 15.37
C ASP A 138 9.30 -7.63 14.76
N ILE A 139 8.90 -6.37 14.93
CA ILE A 139 9.65 -5.23 14.39
C ILE A 139 11.06 -5.13 14.96
N ASN A 140 11.24 -5.58 16.21
CA ASN A 140 12.50 -5.48 16.95
C ASN A 140 13.53 -6.51 16.47
N THR A 141 13.12 -7.77 16.33
CA THR A 141 14.05 -8.89 16.00
C THR A 141 13.98 -9.33 14.54
N ARG A 142 12.96 -8.87 13.80
CA ARG A 142 12.59 -9.34 12.44
C ARG A 142 12.29 -10.85 12.35
N THR A 143 12.15 -11.52 13.50
CA THR A 143 11.75 -12.93 13.55
C THR A 143 10.30 -13.06 13.13
N VAL A 144 10.02 -13.94 12.17
CA VAL A 144 8.67 -14.30 11.75
C VAL A 144 7.98 -15.08 12.87
N LEU A 145 6.76 -14.68 13.20
CA LEU A 145 5.96 -15.19 14.33
C LEU A 145 4.71 -15.94 13.88
N GLY A 146 4.38 -15.82 12.60
CA GLY A 146 3.20 -16.37 11.98
C GLY A 146 3.04 -15.82 10.58
N GLU A 147 1.90 -16.14 9.99
CA GLU A 147 1.55 -15.80 8.62
C GLU A 147 0.09 -15.39 8.59
N ALA A 148 -0.18 -14.37 7.78
CA ALA A 148 -1.49 -13.87 7.40
C ALA A 148 -1.58 -13.94 5.87
N THR A 149 -2.70 -13.52 5.30
CA THR A 149 -2.81 -13.31 3.85
C THR A 149 -3.27 -11.88 3.56
N TYR A 150 -3.19 -11.44 2.31
CA TYR A 150 -3.74 -10.13 1.96
C TYR A 150 -5.26 -10.09 2.08
N ALA A 151 -5.96 -11.23 2.16
CA ALA A 151 -7.39 -11.27 2.47
C ALA A 151 -7.68 -10.70 3.88
N ASP A 152 -6.80 -10.94 4.85
CA ASP A 152 -6.89 -10.36 6.20
C ASP A 152 -6.81 -8.81 6.19
N VAL A 153 -6.29 -8.22 5.10
CA VAL A 153 -6.12 -6.77 4.91
C VAL A 153 -7.21 -6.17 4.02
N TRP A 154 -7.47 -6.78 2.86
CA TRP A 154 -8.25 -6.16 1.77
C TRP A 154 -9.63 -6.78 1.55
N GLN A 155 -9.91 -8.00 2.03
CA GLN A 155 -11.27 -8.59 1.97
C GLN A 155 -12.12 -8.13 3.17
N GLN A 156 -12.27 -6.81 3.27
CA GLN A 156 -13.05 -6.13 4.31
C GLN A 156 -14.23 -5.40 3.66
N PRO A 157 -15.38 -5.27 4.35
CA PRO A 157 -16.58 -4.64 3.77
C PRO A 157 -16.34 -3.20 3.30
N ASP A 158 -15.53 -2.43 4.04
CA ASP A 158 -15.21 -1.03 3.73
C ASP A 158 -13.70 -0.80 3.63
N ARG A 159 -13.14 -0.76 2.41
CA ARG A 159 -11.70 -0.49 2.22
C ARG A 159 -11.35 0.98 2.44
N GLU A 160 -12.28 1.87 2.15
CA GLU A 160 -12.12 3.31 2.32
C GLU A 160 -12.45 3.77 3.74
N VAL A 161 -11.83 4.87 4.16
CA VAL A 161 -12.20 5.55 5.40
C VAL A 161 -13.39 6.46 5.16
N THR A 162 -14.38 6.39 6.04
CA THR A 162 -15.51 7.34 6.09
C THR A 162 -15.37 8.21 7.33
N TYR A 163 -15.59 9.50 7.18
CA TYR A 163 -15.72 10.46 8.28
C TYR A 163 -17.21 10.78 8.47
N HIS A 164 -17.68 10.73 9.71
CA HIS A 164 -19.07 10.96 10.11
C HIS A 164 -19.13 12.27 10.92
N PRO A 165 -19.43 13.43 10.29
CA PRO A 165 -19.47 14.72 10.97
C PRO A 165 -20.44 14.75 12.15
N GLU A 166 -21.53 13.98 12.07
CA GLU A 166 -22.53 13.85 13.11
C GLU A 166 -22.04 13.13 14.39
N TRP A 167 -20.90 12.42 14.31
CA TRP A 167 -20.23 11.81 15.46
C TRP A 167 -19.06 12.66 15.98
N CYS A 168 -18.80 13.81 15.37
CA CYS A 168 -17.69 14.68 15.74
C CYS A 168 -18.07 15.63 16.88
N GLU A 169 -17.45 15.45 18.05
CA GLU A 169 -17.64 16.31 19.23
C GLU A 169 -16.88 17.65 19.18
N GLU A 170 -16.39 18.05 18.00
CA GLU A 170 -15.70 19.33 17.79
C GLU A 170 -14.57 19.64 18.82
N CYS A 171 -13.78 18.63 19.19
CA CYS A 171 -12.69 18.76 20.17
C CYS A 171 -11.83 20.02 19.94
N SER A 172 -11.40 20.69 21.00
CA SER A 172 -10.58 21.92 20.90
C SER A 172 -9.33 21.75 20.03
N ALA A 173 -8.72 20.56 20.05
CA ALA A 173 -7.68 20.13 19.12
C ALA A 173 -8.03 18.75 18.52
N CYS A 174 -8.08 18.65 17.19
CA CYS A 174 -8.38 17.40 16.51
C CYS A 174 -7.12 16.51 16.40
N ALA A 175 -7.09 15.41 17.16
CA ALA A 175 -6.00 14.44 17.12
C ALA A 175 -5.80 13.83 15.72
N VAL A 176 -6.89 13.55 14.99
CA VAL A 176 -6.82 12.99 13.63
C VAL A 176 -6.14 13.95 12.65
N ALA A 177 -6.52 15.23 12.66
CA ALA A 177 -5.89 16.22 11.79
C ALA A 177 -4.40 16.39 12.11
N ALA A 178 -4.02 16.32 13.40
CA ALA A 178 -2.63 16.43 13.82
C ALA A 178 -1.76 15.25 13.35
N ILE A 179 -2.31 14.03 13.36
CA ILE A 179 -1.56 12.80 13.04
C ILE A 179 -1.74 12.31 11.60
N CYS A 180 -2.70 12.83 10.83
CA CYS A 180 -2.97 12.36 9.47
C CYS A 180 -1.66 12.34 8.64
N PRO A 181 -1.15 11.16 8.27
CA PRO A 181 0.22 11.03 7.81
C PRO A 181 0.44 11.68 6.43
N THR A 182 -0.62 11.77 5.63
CA THR A 182 -0.62 12.41 4.33
C THR A 182 -1.24 13.82 4.36
N GLY A 183 -1.70 14.30 5.51
CA GLY A 183 -2.39 15.59 5.67
C GLY A 183 -3.71 15.69 4.90
N ALA A 184 -4.40 14.55 4.72
CA ALA A 184 -5.63 14.43 3.94
C ALA A 184 -6.92 14.80 4.70
N PHE A 185 -6.86 15.18 5.98
CA PHE A 185 -8.06 15.45 6.77
C PHE A 185 -8.01 16.83 7.42
N SER A 186 -9.11 17.58 7.27
CA SER A 186 -9.46 18.73 8.11
C SER A 186 -10.90 18.57 8.60
N ARG A 187 -11.27 19.25 9.69
CA ARG A 187 -12.66 19.20 10.17
C ARG A 187 -13.60 19.96 9.25
N GLU A 188 -13.09 21.02 8.63
CA GLU A 188 -13.80 21.98 7.82
C GLU A 188 -14.15 21.40 6.45
N THR A 189 -13.23 20.66 5.85
CA THR A 189 -13.37 20.12 4.48
C THR A 189 -13.54 18.60 4.43
N GLY A 190 -13.39 17.91 5.57
CA GLY A 190 -13.44 16.45 5.63
C GLY A 190 -12.18 15.79 5.05
N ILE A 191 -12.36 14.62 4.42
CA ILE A 191 -11.28 13.81 3.83
C ILE A 191 -11.05 14.23 2.38
N ASP A 192 -9.85 14.73 2.08
CA ASP A 192 -9.30 14.90 0.73
C ASP A 192 -8.96 13.51 0.14
N ARG A 193 -9.73 13.09 -0.87
CA ARG A 193 -9.60 11.76 -1.49
C ARG A 193 -8.39 11.64 -2.41
N ASP A 194 -7.84 12.75 -2.91
CA ASP A 194 -6.60 12.72 -3.70
C ASP A 194 -5.37 12.54 -2.80
N ARG A 195 -5.48 12.79 -1.49
CA ARG A 195 -4.39 12.62 -0.51
C ARG A 195 -4.58 11.43 0.43
N CYS A 196 -5.81 10.96 0.62
CA CYS A 196 -6.11 9.90 1.58
C CYS A 196 -5.70 8.54 1.02
N LEU A 197 -4.82 7.83 1.73
CA LEU A 197 -4.44 6.45 1.38
C LEU A 197 -5.34 5.39 2.04
N ALA A 198 -6.45 5.81 2.68
CA ALA A 198 -7.26 4.95 3.54
C ALA A 198 -6.43 4.16 4.58
N CYS A 199 -5.38 4.78 5.13
CA CYS A 199 -4.38 4.10 5.96
C CYS A 199 -4.86 3.66 7.36
N THR A 200 -6.12 3.95 7.73
CA THR A 200 -6.79 3.63 9.02
C THR A 200 -6.23 4.27 10.30
N ALA A 201 -5.15 5.05 10.24
CA ALA A 201 -4.60 5.74 11.42
C ALA A 201 -5.62 6.66 12.15
N CYS A 202 -6.60 7.21 11.42
CA CYS A 202 -7.65 8.05 11.98
C CYS A 202 -8.61 7.29 12.93
N LEU A 203 -8.82 5.99 12.70
CA LEU A 203 -9.77 5.18 13.47
C LEU A 203 -9.36 5.11 14.94
N THR A 204 -8.08 4.86 15.21
CA THR A 204 -7.54 4.76 16.57
C THR A 204 -7.24 6.13 17.19
N ALA A 205 -7.12 7.17 16.38
CA ALA A 205 -6.76 8.51 16.85
C ALA A 205 -7.96 9.38 17.25
N CYS A 206 -9.16 9.12 16.71
CA CYS A 206 -10.35 9.84 17.11
C CYS A 206 -10.89 9.28 18.44
N PRO A 207 -10.88 10.04 19.55
CA PRO A 207 -11.39 9.55 20.83
C PRO A 207 -12.91 9.31 20.82
N ASN A 208 -13.63 9.91 19.87
CA ASN A 208 -15.09 9.85 19.75
C ASN A 208 -15.56 8.96 18.60
N ASN A 209 -14.66 8.19 17.98
CA ASN A 209 -14.97 7.25 16.90
C ASN A 209 -15.71 7.85 15.69
N ALA A 210 -15.42 9.12 15.33
CA ALA A 210 -16.06 9.79 14.19
C ALA A 210 -15.63 9.25 12.80
N PHE A 211 -14.93 8.11 12.76
CA PHE A 211 -14.42 7.50 11.53
C PHE A 211 -14.70 6.01 11.52
N SER A 212 -14.99 5.47 10.34
CA SER A 212 -15.18 4.03 10.14
C SER A 212 -14.44 3.52 8.90
N ALA A 213 -13.94 2.29 8.99
CA ALA A 213 -13.48 1.46 7.87
C ALA A 213 -13.35 0.01 8.33
N GLY A 214 -13.25 -0.91 7.38
CA GLY A 214 -12.76 -2.26 7.60
C GLY A 214 -11.26 -2.25 7.85
N GLU A 215 -10.86 -2.29 9.12
CA GLU A 215 -9.45 -2.30 9.55
C GLU A 215 -8.71 -3.58 9.16
N GLY A 216 -9.40 -4.72 9.13
CA GLY A 216 -8.77 -6.03 9.03
C GLY A 216 -8.06 -6.43 10.32
N SER A 217 -7.60 -7.68 10.39
CA SER A 217 -6.84 -8.17 11.53
C SER A 217 -6.09 -9.43 11.19
N LEU A 218 -4.92 -9.60 11.81
CA LEU A 218 -4.11 -10.80 11.67
C LEU A 218 -4.09 -11.61 12.97
N ARG A 219 -3.64 -12.86 12.90
CA ARG A 219 -3.51 -13.76 14.06
C ARG A 219 -2.05 -13.99 14.42
N VAL A 220 -1.71 -13.80 15.68
CA VAL A 220 -0.38 -14.08 16.23
C VAL A 220 -0.54 -14.99 17.43
N ARG A 221 -0.02 -16.23 17.33
CA ARG A 221 -0.14 -17.24 18.40
C ARG A 221 -1.59 -17.42 18.90
N GLY A 222 -2.54 -17.46 17.96
CA GLY A 222 -3.97 -17.60 18.25
C GLY A 222 -4.68 -16.33 18.73
N ARG A 223 -3.98 -15.21 18.94
CA ARG A 223 -4.59 -13.93 19.32
C ARG A 223 -4.85 -13.06 18.10
N ARG A 224 -6.04 -12.46 18.03
CA ARG A 224 -6.38 -11.41 17.05
C ARG A 224 -5.57 -10.15 17.37
N VAL A 225 -4.92 -9.58 16.37
CA VAL A 225 -4.22 -8.30 16.43
C VAL A 225 -4.82 -7.40 15.32
N PRO A 226 -5.43 -6.26 15.66
CA PRO A 226 -6.02 -5.37 14.66
C PRO A 226 -4.93 -4.73 13.79
N ILE A 227 -5.24 -4.51 12.51
CA ILE A 227 -4.36 -3.75 11.61
C ILE A 227 -4.73 -2.27 11.73
N THR A 228 -3.91 -1.50 12.43
CA THR A 228 -4.19 -0.07 12.70
C THR A 228 -3.52 0.87 11.72
N LEU A 229 -2.67 0.32 10.82
CA LEU A 229 -2.04 1.08 9.76
C LEU A 229 -1.87 0.24 8.49
N ARG A 230 -2.38 0.77 7.38
CA ARG A 230 -2.07 0.31 6.01
C ARG A 230 -1.20 1.37 5.32
N GLN A 231 0.06 1.07 5.04
CA GLN A 231 0.96 1.98 4.32
C GLN A 231 0.88 1.78 2.80
N SER A 232 -0.34 1.61 2.29
CA SER A 232 -0.66 1.44 0.88
C SER A 232 -2.14 1.76 0.69
N GLY A 233 -2.51 2.33 -0.47
CA GLY A 233 -3.89 2.61 -0.83
C GLY A 233 -4.34 1.73 -1.99
N ARG A 234 -5.17 0.72 -1.71
CA ARG A 234 -5.68 -0.22 -2.73
C ARG A 234 -6.50 0.50 -3.81
N THR A 235 -7.41 1.38 -3.41
CA THR A 235 -8.25 2.16 -4.33
C THR A 235 -7.42 3.01 -5.29
N LEU A 236 -6.42 3.73 -4.79
CA LEU A 236 -5.53 4.54 -5.63
C LEU A 236 -4.69 3.68 -6.58
N ALA A 237 -4.29 2.48 -6.17
CA ALA A 237 -3.60 1.55 -7.06
C ALA A 237 -4.54 1.01 -8.16
N GLU A 238 -5.81 0.74 -7.85
CA GLU A 238 -6.83 0.36 -8.84
C GLU A 238 -7.13 1.52 -9.83
N ASP A 239 -7.14 2.76 -9.34
CA ASP A 239 -7.25 3.95 -10.19
C ASP A 239 -6.05 4.04 -11.15
N LEU A 240 -4.82 3.83 -10.66
CA LEU A 240 -3.64 3.84 -11.53
C LEU A 240 -3.69 2.73 -12.60
N CYS A 241 -4.22 1.55 -12.26
CA CYS A 241 -4.48 0.49 -13.24
C CYS A 241 -5.50 0.92 -14.30
N ARG A 242 -6.53 1.69 -13.91
CA ARG A 242 -7.52 2.26 -14.85
C ARG A 242 -6.89 3.30 -15.76
N ASP A 243 -6.08 4.21 -15.21
CA ASP A 243 -5.32 5.21 -15.97
C ASP A 243 -4.44 4.54 -17.03
N LEU A 244 -3.71 3.48 -16.65
CA LEU A 244 -2.89 2.73 -17.59
C LEU A 244 -3.73 2.07 -18.67
N LYS A 245 -4.84 1.41 -18.29
CA LYS A 245 -5.77 0.79 -19.25
C LYS A 245 -6.25 1.81 -20.28
N GLU A 246 -6.69 2.98 -19.85
CA GLU A 246 -7.18 4.04 -20.75
C GLU A 246 -6.08 4.52 -21.70
N ARG A 247 -4.86 4.74 -21.20
CA ARG A 247 -3.73 5.13 -22.07
C ARG A 247 -3.36 4.06 -23.08
N VAL A 248 -3.46 2.78 -22.74
CA VAL A 248 -3.26 1.68 -23.69
C VAL A 248 -4.34 1.71 -24.77
N LEU A 249 -5.61 1.83 -24.39
CA LEU A 249 -6.74 1.85 -25.34
C LEU A 249 -6.71 3.05 -26.29
N ASP A 250 -6.25 4.21 -25.79
CA ASP A 250 -6.13 5.44 -26.58
C ASP A 250 -4.81 5.54 -27.38
N GLY A 251 -3.93 4.54 -27.31
CA GLY A 251 -2.63 4.56 -27.98
C GLY A 251 -1.60 5.54 -27.39
N ARG A 252 -1.85 6.05 -26.17
CA ARG A 252 -0.95 6.96 -25.42
C ARG A 252 0.06 6.21 -24.55
N PHE A 253 0.05 4.88 -24.58
CA PHE A 253 1.01 4.02 -23.88
C PHE A 253 1.43 2.86 -24.79
N THR A 254 2.74 2.72 -24.98
CA THR A 254 3.32 1.67 -25.84
C THR A 254 3.83 0.52 -24.98
N LEU A 255 3.45 -0.72 -25.33
CA LEU A 255 3.85 -1.94 -24.61
C LEU A 255 5.28 -2.41 -24.92
N THR A 256 5.82 -1.99 -26.06
CA THR A 256 7.21 -2.27 -26.47
C THR A 256 8.09 -1.08 -26.14
N GLY A 257 9.21 -1.33 -25.44
CA GLY A 257 10.21 -0.30 -25.12
C GLY A 257 10.69 0.42 -26.38
N GLY A 258 10.27 1.68 -26.51
CA GLY A 258 10.50 2.49 -27.71
C GLY A 258 9.46 3.58 -27.81
N GLY A 259 9.35 4.42 -26.78
CA GLY A 259 8.76 5.74 -26.99
C GLY A 259 9.68 6.54 -27.91
N GLU A 260 9.12 7.33 -28.82
CA GLU A 260 9.88 8.41 -29.45
C GLU A 260 10.31 9.36 -28.31
N TRP A 261 11.62 9.37 -28.02
CA TRP A 261 12.24 10.25 -27.04
C TRP A 261 12.56 11.61 -27.67
#